data_AF-X1T1T6-F1
#
_entry.id   AF-X1T1T6-F1
#
_cell.length_a   1.000
_cell.length_b   1.000
_cell.length_c   1.000
_cell.angle_alpha   90.00
_cell.angle_beta   90.00
_cell.angle_gamma   90.00
#
_symmetry.space_group_name_H-M   'P 1'
#
loop_
_entity.id
_entity.type
_entity.pdbx_description
1 polymer ?
#
loop_
_entity_poly.entity_id
_entity_poly.type
_entity_poly.pdbx_seq_one_letter_code
_entity_poly.pdbx_strand_id
1 'polypeptide(L)' 'AIVCGPPVMMKFSTKKLIEMGFKEENIYLSMEKNMSCGIGKCGHCRIGTYYVCKDGPVFTYDKIKNFSNIWD' A
#
# COMPACT_ATOMS: atom_id res chain seq x y z
N ALA A 1 -9.22 -0.96 -9.85
CA ALA A 1 -9.14 -2.28 -9.20
C ALA A 1 -8.84 -2.09 -7.71
N ILE A 2 -9.33 -3.00 -6.87
CA ILE A 2 -9.09 -2.99 -5.42
C ILE A 2 -8.37 -4.29 -5.07
N VAL A 3 -7.28 -4.22 -4.31
CA VAL A 3 -6.48 -5.38 -3.91
C VAL A 3 -6.20 -5.32 -2.42
N CYS A 4 -6.41 -6.44 -1.74
CA CYS A 4 -6.12 -6.64 -0.32
C CYS A 4 -5.61 -8.07 -0.11
N GLY A 5 -4.71 -8.27 0.84
CA GLY A 5 -4.19 -9.60 1.23
C GLY A 5 -2.68 -9.62 1.39
N PRO A 6 -2.04 -10.81 1.37
CA PRO A 6 -0.61 -10.92 1.64
C PRO A 6 0.25 -10.08 0.66
N PRO A 7 1.36 -9.48 1.10
CA PRO A 7 2.15 -8.57 0.27
C PRO A 7 2.65 -9.18 -1.05
N VAL A 8 3.02 -10.47 -1.03
CA VAL A 8 3.43 -11.22 -2.23
C VAL A 8 2.29 -11.29 -3.25
N MET A 9 1.06 -11.58 -2.80
CA MET A 9 -0.11 -11.62 -3.67
C MET A 9 -0.38 -10.24 -4.25
N MET A 10 -0.42 -9.21 -3.40
CA MET A 10 -0.69 -7.84 -3.83
C MET A 10 0.34 -7.35 -4.86
N LYS A 11 1.62 -7.69 -4.70
CA LYS A 11 2.69 -7.33 -5.64
C LYS A 11 2.44 -7.89 -7.04
N PHE A 12 2.18 -9.19 -7.16
CA PHE A 12 1.98 -9.83 -8.46
C PHE A 12 0.62 -9.48 -9.07
N SER A 13 -0.43 -9.35 -8.26
CA SER A 13 -1.73 -8.86 -8.72
C SER A 13 -1.63 -7.43 -9.27
N THR A 14 -0.92 -6.53 -8.58
CA THR A 14 -0.72 -5.15 -9.03
C THR A 14 0.04 -5.09 -10.35
N LYS A 15 1.12 -5.87 -10.49
CA LYS A 15 1.84 -5.99 -11.77
C LYS A 15 0.92 -6.45 -12.89
N LYS A 16 0.09 -7.46 -12.64
CA LYS A 16 -0.83 -7.97 -13.66
C LYS A 16 -1.89 -6.96 -14.06
N LEU A 17 -2.40 -6.17 -13.11
CA LEU A 17 -3.36 -5.11 -13.38
C LEU A 17 -2.76 -4.02 -14.28
N ILE A 18 -1.49 -3.66 -14.06
CA ILE A 18 -0.78 -2.69 -14.92
C ILE A 18 -0.62 -3.25 -16.34
N GLU A 19 -0.23 -4.52 -16.49
CA GLU A 19 -0.17 -5.20 -17.79
C GLU A 19 -1.52 -5.22 -18.53
N MET A 20 -2.63 -5.28 -17.78
CA MET A 20 -3.99 -5.22 -18.33
C MET A 20 -4.44 -3.81 -18.70
N GLY A 21 -3.59 -2.79 -18.52
CA GLY A 21 -3.86 -1.41 -18.88
C GLY A 21 -4.57 -0.58 -17.79
N PHE A 22 -4.64 -1.06 -16.56
CA PHE A 22 -5.11 -0.22 -15.45
C PHE A 22 -4.09 0.89 -15.17
N LYS A 23 -4.58 2.12 -15.10
CA LYS A 23 -3.77 3.25 -14.63
C LYS A 23 -3.45 3.09 -13.14
N GLU A 24 -2.26 3.50 -12.72
CA GLU A 24 -1.77 3.29 -11.36
C GLU A 24 -2.62 4.02 -10.30
N GLU A 25 -3.13 5.21 -10.64
CA GLU A 25 -4.06 5.99 -9.80
C GLU A 25 -5.43 5.29 -9.62
N ASN A 26 -5.74 4.32 -10.46
CA ASN A 26 -6.97 3.52 -10.40
C ASN A 26 -6.76 2.15 -9.74
N ILE A 27 -5.57 1.88 -9.18
CA ILE A 27 -5.28 0.67 -8.43
C ILE A 27 -5.20 1.04 -6.94
N TYR A 28 -6.19 0.57 -6.19
CA TYR A 28 -6.32 0.81 -4.75
C TYR A 28 -5.80 -0.39 -3.99
N LEU A 29 -4.86 -0.14 -3.08
CA LEU A 29 -4.18 -1.14 -2.27
C LEU A 29 -4.49 -0.90 -0.80
N SER A 30 -5.07 -1.91 -0.14
CA SER A 30 -5.22 -1.89 1.31
C SER A 30 -3.92 -2.37 1.95
N MET A 31 -3.08 -1.43 2.39
CA MET A 31 -1.76 -1.71 2.92
C MET A 31 -1.84 -2.17 4.37
N GLU A 32 -1.29 -3.34 4.65
CA GLU A 32 -1.16 -3.89 5.99
C GLU A 32 0.29 -3.67 6.47
N LYS A 33 0.46 -2.97 7.60
CA LYS A 33 1.75 -2.78 8.28
C LYS A 33 1.57 -3.02 9.77
N ASN A 34 2.67 -3.28 10.48
CA ASN A 34 2.63 -3.45 11.92
C ASN A 34 2.12 -2.17 12.61
N MET A 35 0.91 -2.22 13.14
CA MET A 35 0.29 -1.14 13.90
C MET A 35 0.42 -1.44 15.40
N SER A 36 1.27 -0.68 16.08
CA SER A 36 1.38 -0.76 17.54
C SER A 36 0.50 0.28 18.23
N CYS A 37 0.61 1.57 17.87
CA CYS A 37 -0.14 2.64 18.54
C CYS A 37 -1.48 3.02 17.89
N GLY A 38 -1.65 2.82 16.58
CA GLY A 38 -2.87 3.19 15.85
C GLY A 38 -3.18 4.70 15.71
N ILE A 39 -2.39 5.59 16.33
CA ILE A 39 -2.68 7.04 16.42
C ILE A 39 -1.58 7.93 15.83
N GLY A 40 -0.69 7.37 15.01
CA GLY A 40 0.37 8.14 14.34
C GLY A 40 1.55 8.57 15.23
N LYS A 41 1.72 7.94 16.40
CA LYS A 41 2.77 8.31 17.37
C LYS A 41 4.05 7.47 17.27
N CYS A 42 3.94 6.14 17.15
CA CYS A 42 5.10 5.23 17.25
C CYS A 42 5.87 5.02 15.92
N GLY A 43 5.25 5.25 14.76
CA GLY A 43 5.90 5.11 13.46
C GLY A 43 6.09 3.68 12.93
N HIS A 44 5.62 2.64 13.62
CA HIS A 44 5.74 1.24 13.14
C HIS A 44 5.00 0.99 11.82
N CYS A 45 3.90 1.71 11.61
CA CYS A 45 3.06 1.54 10.43
C CYS A 45 3.44 2.49 9.28
N ARG A 46 4.73 2.89 9.18
CA ARG A 46 5.14 3.88 8.18
C ARG A 46 5.37 3.26 6.81
N ILE A 47 4.95 4.00 5.78
CA ILE A 47 5.30 3.78 4.39
C ILE A 47 5.83 5.11 3.85
N GLY A 48 7.16 5.25 3.84
CA GLY A 48 7.81 6.51 3.50
C GLY A 48 7.37 7.66 4.42
N THR A 49 6.66 8.62 3.84
CA THR A 49 6.11 9.79 4.55
C THR A 49 4.74 9.55 5.18
N TYR A 50 4.06 8.46 4.81
CA TYR A 50 2.70 8.17 5.28
C TYR A 50 2.70 7.28 6.52
N TYR A 51 1.72 7.51 7.39
CA TYR A 51 1.33 6.62 8.48
C TYR A 51 0.10 5.83 8.05
N VAL A 52 0.21 4.52 7.87
CA VAL A 52 -0.93 3.67 7.45
C VAL A 52 -2.13 3.80 8.41
N CYS A 53 -1.88 3.98 9.72
CA CYS A 53 -2.95 4.15 10.72
C CYS A 53 -3.69 5.50 10.66
N LYS A 54 -3.13 6.52 10.00
CA LYS A 54 -3.69 7.88 9.96
C LYS A 54 -4.05 8.33 8.54
N ASP A 55 -3.14 8.09 7.61
CA ASP A 55 -3.25 8.50 6.21
C ASP A 55 -3.81 7.37 5.31
N GLY A 56 -3.77 6.14 5.80
CA GLY A 56 -4.24 4.93 5.10
C GLY A 56 -5.55 4.38 5.67
N PRO A 57 -5.76 3.04 5.66
CA PRO A 57 -4.87 1.99 5.15
C PRO A 57 -4.89 1.86 3.61
N VAL A 58 -5.85 2.52 2.95
CA VAL A 58 -6.05 2.43 1.50
C VAL A 58 -5.28 3.53 0.79
N PHE A 59 -4.39 3.12 -0.11
CA PHE A 59 -3.62 4.03 -0.96
C PHE A 59 -3.80 3.66 -2.43
N THR A 60 -3.70 4.64 -3.31
CA THR A 60 -3.53 4.38 -4.74
C THR A 60 -2.06 4.01 -5.02
N TYR A 61 -1.83 3.13 -5.99
CA TYR A 61 -0.49 2.59 -6.26
C TYR A 61 0.50 3.69 -6.66
N ASP A 62 0.06 4.69 -7.42
CA ASP A 62 0.87 5.85 -7.83
C ASP A 62 1.48 6.61 -6.64
N LYS A 63 0.77 6.70 -5.51
CA LYS A 63 1.23 7.41 -4.31
C LYS A 63 2.35 6.70 -3.57
N ILE A 64 2.40 5.37 -3.65
CA ILE A 64 3.28 4.56 -2.81
C ILE A 64 4.35 3.79 -3.57
N LYS A 65 4.22 3.63 -4.90
CA LYS A 65 5.14 2.83 -5.73
C LYS A 65 6.63 3.22 -5.63
N ASN A 66 6.92 4.46 -5.25
CA ASN A 66 8.28 5.00 -5.16
C ASN A 66 8.94 4.80 -3.78
N PHE A 67 8.23 4.26 -2.79
CA PHE A 67 8.82 3.94 -1.50
C PHE A 67 9.45 2.54 -1.53
N SER A 68 10.55 2.37 -0.81
CA SER A 68 11.11 1.04 -0.57
C SER A 68 10.15 0.20 0.27
N ASN A 69 10.20 -1.12 0.08
CA ASN A 69 9.62 -2.10 1.00
C ASN A 69 8.08 -1.97 1.18
N ILE A 70 7.37 -1.51 0.15
CA ILE A 70 5.89 -1.50 0.17
C ILE A 70 5.30 -2.92 0.19
N TRP A 71 6.06 -3.91 -0.28
CA TRP A 71 5.65 -5.31 -0.31
C TRP A 71 6.24 -6.16 0.81
N ASP A 72 6.86 -5.53 1.81
CA ASP A 72 7.42 -6.20 2.99
C ASP A 72 6.42 -6.23 4.15
#